data_AF-A0A1B0GID7-F1
#
_entry.id   AF-A0A1B0GID7-F1
#
_cell.length_a   1.000
_cell.length_b   1.000
_cell.length_c   1.000
_cell.angle_alpha   90.00
_cell.angle_beta   90.00
_cell.angle_gamma   90.00
#
_symmetry.space_group_name_H-M   'P 1'
#
loop_
_entity.id
_entity.type
_entity.pdbx_description
1 polymer ?
#
loop_
_entity_poly.entity_id
_entity_poly.type
_entity_poly.pdbx_seq_one_letter_code
_entity_poly.pdbx_strand_id
1 'polypeptide(L)'
;MSVAYKKVTPNDLSKKITYFENVDFVRIWNTEVPQNLPIDPQAWQKGYYFPENIIKYAKDISELTVRSDDVWVLSFPKCGTTWTQEMVWQICNDLNFKPSNSLSERYSFLELGCIWKAWNPMYSLSSLEKISKPRFIKSHLAASLLPRQIWTEKPKIVYVTRNAKDMITSYYHHWKNIPGFSGSFDEFVDLIIDDRINYTPFDSHVMNFWHMRNEPNVLFLVYEEMQQNLPKVIEKTAHFFGKTLTKDQIYDLADHLSFNKMANNPAVNFEQELSRLRKENKMSFNEKDYRFIRKGKVNSFKDEMSPEMIEKVNDWLSNRFKDYEIDSDLRKIVFNEYVN
;
A
#
# COMPACT_ATOMS: atom_id res chain seq x y z
N MET A 1 -7.53 14.62 20.26
CA MET A 1 -6.91 13.75 19.23
C MET A 1 -7.48 12.37 19.46
N SER A 2 -8.11 11.77 18.45
CA SER A 2 -8.79 10.48 18.58
C SER A 2 -7.82 9.30 18.44
N VAL A 3 -6.51 9.49 18.64
CA VAL A 3 -5.49 8.48 18.36
C VAL A 3 -4.77 8.12 19.66
N ALA A 4 -4.68 6.81 19.93
CA ALA A 4 -3.93 6.25 21.04
C ALA A 4 -2.79 5.38 20.52
N TYR A 5 -1.77 5.17 21.35
CA TYR A 5 -0.64 4.32 21.00
C TYR A 5 -0.09 3.56 22.21
N LYS A 6 0.65 2.49 21.92
CA LYS A 6 1.39 1.69 22.89
C LYS A 6 2.76 1.33 22.33
N LYS A 7 3.83 1.53 23.11
CA LYS A 7 5.17 1.05 22.74
C LYS A 7 5.20 -0.47 22.64
N VAL A 8 5.89 -0.98 21.64
CA VAL A 8 6.10 -2.41 21.46
C VAL A 8 7.50 -2.77 21.93
N THR A 9 7.59 -3.68 22.90
CA THR A 9 8.88 -4.24 23.31
C THR A 9 9.51 -5.01 22.14
N PRO A 10 10.77 -4.70 21.75
CA PRO A 10 11.46 -5.44 20.71
C PRO A 10 11.66 -6.91 21.10
N ASN A 11 11.34 -7.82 20.19
CA ASN A 11 11.74 -9.22 20.24
C ASN A 11 12.92 -9.48 19.29
N ASP A 12 13.48 -10.69 19.32
CA ASP A 12 14.68 -11.01 18.53
C ASP A 12 14.49 -10.88 17.02
N LEU A 13 13.28 -11.14 16.50
CA LEU A 13 12.95 -10.91 15.09
C LEU A 13 12.91 -9.43 14.75
N SER A 14 12.27 -8.59 15.57
CA SER A 14 12.18 -7.15 15.32
C SER A 14 13.54 -6.45 15.40
N LYS A 15 14.51 -6.99 16.16
CA LYS A 15 15.89 -6.47 16.18
C LYS A 15 16.65 -6.71 14.87
N LYS A 16 16.17 -7.62 14.00
CA LYS A 16 16.74 -7.86 12.65
C LYS A 16 16.26 -6.83 11.63
N ILE A 17 15.35 -5.95 12.03
CA ILE A 17 14.92 -4.81 11.25
C ILE A 17 15.83 -3.64 11.59
N THR A 18 16.51 -3.09 10.59
CA THR A 18 17.47 -2.01 10.81
C THR A 18 16.94 -0.63 10.49
N TYR A 19 15.87 -0.44 9.70
CA TYR A 19 15.31 0.87 9.28
C TYR A 19 16.35 1.96 8.92
N PHE A 20 17.58 1.57 8.55
CA PHE A 20 18.76 2.43 8.47
C PHE A 20 19.20 3.11 9.77
N GLU A 21 18.50 2.91 10.88
CA GLU A 21 18.82 3.34 12.24
C GLU A 21 18.05 2.46 13.25
N ASN A 22 18.54 2.31 14.48
CA ASN A 22 17.75 1.61 15.50
C ASN A 22 16.47 2.43 15.78
N VAL A 23 15.31 1.90 15.39
CA VAL A 23 14.01 2.54 15.60
C VAL A 23 13.17 1.72 16.58
N ASP A 24 12.62 2.41 17.58
CA ASP A 24 11.57 1.87 18.43
C ASP A 24 10.24 1.80 17.66
N PHE A 25 9.38 0.86 18.04
CA PHE A 25 8.09 0.65 17.38
C PHE A 25 6.92 0.83 18.34
N VAL A 26 5.77 1.18 17.76
CA VAL A 26 4.52 1.39 18.47
C VAL A 26 3.38 0.70 17.73
N ARG A 27 2.35 0.33 18.48
CA ARG A 27 1.01 0.11 17.91
C ARG A 27 0.22 1.40 18.08
N ILE A 28 -0.38 1.90 17.00
CA ILE A 28 -1.19 3.12 16.98
C ILE A 28 -2.60 2.78 16.45
N TRP A 29 -3.64 3.31 17.07
CA TRP A 29 -5.04 3.07 16.66
C TRP A 29 -5.90 4.30 16.87
N ASN A 30 -7.01 4.35 16.14
CA ASN A 30 -8.06 5.32 16.36
C ASN A 30 -9.01 4.83 17.45
N THR A 31 -9.26 5.67 18.44
CA THR A 31 -10.17 5.43 19.57
C THR A 31 -11.61 5.74 19.20
N GLU A 32 -11.86 6.56 18.18
CA GLU A 32 -13.18 6.90 17.69
C GLU A 32 -13.59 5.97 16.55
N VAL A 33 -14.80 5.41 16.65
CA VAL A 33 -15.42 4.61 15.59
C VAL A 33 -16.50 5.45 14.90
N PRO A 34 -16.38 5.69 13.58
CA PRO A 34 -17.39 6.44 12.85
C PRO A 34 -18.69 5.64 12.78
N GLN A 35 -19.82 6.30 13.05
CA GLN A 35 -21.13 5.65 13.09
C GLN A 35 -21.75 5.44 11.71
N ASN A 36 -21.31 6.20 10.70
CA ASN A 36 -21.94 6.26 9.37
C ASN A 36 -21.08 5.64 8.26
N LEU A 37 -20.11 4.80 8.61
CA LEU A 37 -19.33 4.05 7.62
C LEU A 37 -19.68 2.57 7.67
N PRO A 38 -19.81 1.89 6.52
CA PRO A 38 -19.94 0.45 6.48
C PRO A 38 -18.56 -0.16 6.81
N ILE A 39 -18.30 -0.37 8.08
CA ILE A 39 -17.03 -0.91 8.62
C ILE A 39 -17.33 -1.90 9.75
N ASP A 40 -16.33 -2.73 10.06
CA ASP A 40 -16.33 -3.52 11.29
C ASP A 40 -15.66 -2.70 12.42
N PRO A 41 -16.36 -2.39 13.54
CA PRO A 41 -15.79 -1.62 14.64
C PRO A 41 -14.53 -2.24 15.26
N GLN A 42 -14.45 -3.57 15.34
CA GLN A 42 -13.28 -4.27 15.89
C GLN A 42 -12.09 -4.17 14.93
N ALA A 43 -12.33 -4.29 13.62
CA ALA A 43 -11.32 -4.07 12.59
C ALA A 43 -10.82 -2.61 12.61
N TRP A 44 -11.72 -1.64 12.78
CA TRP A 44 -11.39 -0.22 12.81
C TRP A 44 -10.45 0.17 13.97
N GLN A 45 -10.68 -0.41 15.15
CA GLN A 45 -9.91 -0.12 16.37
C GLN A 45 -8.63 -0.97 16.51
N LYS A 46 -8.25 -1.77 15.50
CA LYS A 46 -6.98 -2.50 15.54
C LYS A 46 -5.78 -1.56 15.64
N GLY A 47 -4.79 -1.98 16.42
CA GLY A 47 -3.51 -1.29 16.59
C GLY A 47 -2.51 -1.64 15.50
N TYR A 48 -2.17 -0.66 14.68
CA TYR A 48 -1.25 -0.82 13.56
C TYR A 48 0.20 -0.58 13.95
N TYR A 49 1.11 -1.42 13.45
CA TYR A 49 2.53 -1.39 13.80
C TYR A 49 3.28 -0.35 12.95
N PHE A 50 4.02 0.54 13.61
CA PHE A 50 4.79 1.60 12.95
C PHE A 50 6.05 1.97 13.74
N PRO A 51 7.07 2.56 13.08
CA PRO A 51 8.12 3.32 13.74
C PRO A 51 7.53 4.36 14.71
N GLU A 52 8.08 4.51 15.90
CA GLU A 52 7.60 5.42 16.96
C GLU A 52 7.41 6.86 16.46
N ASN A 53 8.22 7.26 15.48
CA ASN A 53 8.17 8.58 14.86
C ASN A 53 6.78 8.95 14.30
N ILE A 54 5.92 7.98 13.97
CA ILE A 54 4.52 8.23 13.56
C ILE A 54 3.74 9.05 14.59
N ILE A 55 4.04 8.92 15.89
CA ILE A 55 3.32 9.62 16.97
C ILE A 55 3.41 11.14 16.78
N LYS A 56 4.55 11.64 16.31
CA LYS A 56 4.79 13.07 16.11
C LYS A 56 3.88 13.67 15.04
N TYR A 57 3.47 12.86 14.07
CA TYR A 57 2.70 13.27 12.90
C TYR A 57 1.24 12.82 12.95
N ALA A 58 0.87 11.95 13.89
CA ALA A 58 -0.48 11.38 13.97
C ALA A 58 -1.57 12.46 14.05
N LYS A 59 -1.31 13.56 14.78
CA LYS A 59 -2.21 14.71 14.84
C LYS A 59 -2.38 15.34 13.47
N ASP A 60 -1.27 15.71 12.85
CA ASP A 60 -1.26 16.47 11.61
C ASP A 60 -1.85 15.65 10.46
N ILE A 61 -1.63 14.32 10.45
CA ILE A 61 -2.30 13.40 9.51
C ILE A 61 -3.80 13.40 9.75
N SER A 62 -4.23 13.21 11.01
CA SER A 62 -5.65 13.14 11.37
C SER A 62 -6.42 14.42 11.06
N GLU A 63 -5.75 15.57 11.20
CA GLU A 63 -6.29 16.92 10.99
C GLU A 63 -6.00 17.49 9.59
N LEU A 64 -5.32 16.74 8.72
CA LEU A 64 -5.04 17.17 7.35
C LEU A 64 -6.35 17.54 6.64
N THR A 65 -6.35 18.71 6.00
CA THR A 65 -7.51 19.15 5.21
C THR A 65 -7.63 18.27 3.96
N VAL A 66 -8.78 17.63 3.80
CA VAL A 66 -9.09 16.85 2.60
C VAL A 66 -9.93 17.71 1.66
N ARG A 67 -9.65 17.62 0.36
CA ARG A 67 -10.39 18.35 -0.68
C ARG A 67 -11.25 17.36 -1.44
N SER A 68 -12.45 17.76 -1.82
CA SER A 68 -13.38 16.91 -2.57
C SER A 68 -12.83 16.42 -3.91
N ASP A 69 -11.88 17.16 -4.49
CA ASP A 69 -11.20 16.83 -5.75
C ASP A 69 -9.87 16.10 -5.57
N ASP A 70 -9.48 15.74 -4.33
CA ASP A 70 -8.33 14.89 -4.12
C ASP A 70 -8.55 13.49 -4.72
N VAL A 71 -7.45 12.87 -5.17
CA VAL A 71 -7.41 11.51 -5.67
C VAL A 71 -6.47 10.69 -4.81
N TRP A 72 -7.01 9.68 -4.14
CA TRP A 72 -6.27 8.84 -3.20
C TRP A 72 -6.04 7.45 -3.79
N VAL A 73 -4.79 7.00 -3.82
CA VAL A 73 -4.44 5.61 -4.14
C VAL A 73 -3.91 4.94 -2.87
N LEU A 74 -4.68 3.97 -2.40
CA LEU A 74 -4.52 3.32 -1.10
C LEU A 74 -4.28 1.82 -1.28
N SER A 75 -3.51 1.22 -0.37
CA SER A 75 -3.23 -0.21 -0.39
C SER A 75 -2.43 -0.62 0.83
N PHE A 76 -2.56 -1.86 1.29
CA PHE A 76 -1.46 -2.45 2.06
C PHE A 76 -0.20 -2.48 1.17
N PRO A 77 1.02 -2.31 1.71
CA PRO A 77 2.23 -2.33 0.89
C PRO A 77 2.31 -3.55 -0.01
N LYS A 78 2.81 -3.34 -1.23
CA LYS A 78 3.11 -4.40 -2.22
C LYS A 78 1.89 -5.10 -2.84
N CYS A 79 0.71 -4.49 -2.72
CA CYS A 79 -0.50 -4.93 -3.41
C CYS A 79 -0.71 -4.35 -4.83
N GLY A 80 0.27 -3.64 -5.41
CA GLY A 80 0.15 -3.10 -6.78
C GLY A 80 0.04 -1.57 -6.90
N THR A 81 0.31 -0.84 -5.82
CA THR A 81 0.11 0.62 -5.70
C THR A 81 0.72 1.42 -6.84
N THR A 82 1.97 1.16 -7.23
CA THR A 82 2.67 1.86 -8.32
C THR A 82 1.97 1.68 -9.66
N TRP A 83 1.43 0.48 -9.92
CA TRP A 83 0.70 0.17 -11.14
C TRP A 83 -0.62 0.93 -11.20
N THR A 84 -1.34 0.95 -10.06
CA THR A 84 -2.58 1.72 -9.90
C THR A 84 -2.34 3.22 -9.98
N GLN A 85 -1.30 3.76 -9.33
CA GLN A 85 -0.95 5.17 -9.37
C GLN A 85 -0.69 5.66 -10.80
N GLU A 86 0.08 4.89 -11.59
CA GLU A 86 0.34 5.23 -12.99
C GLU A 86 -0.95 5.18 -13.82
N MET A 87 -1.75 4.12 -13.67
CA MET A 87 -3.05 4.01 -14.37
C MET A 87 -3.97 5.19 -14.07
N VAL A 88 -4.15 5.52 -12.78
CA VAL A 88 -5.00 6.62 -12.34
C VAL A 88 -4.48 7.96 -12.84
N TRP A 89 -3.16 8.18 -12.77
CA TRP A 89 -2.55 9.41 -13.27
C TRP A 89 -2.81 9.61 -14.76
N GLN A 90 -2.57 8.57 -15.57
CA GLN A 90 -2.76 8.64 -17.01
C GLN A 90 -4.24 8.91 -17.36
N ILE A 91 -5.18 8.23 -16.71
CA ILE A 91 -6.62 8.44 -16.91
C ILE A 91 -7.03 9.89 -16.57
N CYS A 92 -6.51 10.45 -15.48
CA CYS A 92 -6.90 11.79 -15.03
C CYS A 92 -6.21 12.92 -15.81
N ASN A 93 -5.08 12.63 -16.47
CA ASN A 93 -4.26 13.60 -17.21
C ASN A 93 -4.20 13.27 -18.71
N ASP A 94 -5.32 12.80 -19.24
CA ASP A 94 -5.60 12.65 -20.68
C ASP A 94 -4.55 11.81 -21.45
N LEU A 95 -4.06 10.74 -20.80
CA LEU A 95 -3.13 9.75 -21.35
C LEU A 95 -1.80 10.33 -21.85
N ASN A 96 -1.28 11.34 -21.14
CA ASN A 96 0.08 11.82 -21.38
C ASN A 96 1.14 10.81 -20.90
N PHE A 97 1.47 9.84 -21.77
CA PHE A 97 2.42 8.75 -21.49
C PHE A 97 3.89 9.20 -21.30
N LYS A 98 4.20 10.48 -21.53
CA LYS A 98 5.56 11.04 -21.37
C LYS A 98 5.57 12.18 -20.33
N PRO A 99 5.18 11.93 -19.07
CA PRO A 99 5.31 12.96 -18.06
C PRO A 99 6.79 13.28 -17.83
N SER A 100 7.12 14.56 -17.68
CA SER A 100 8.49 15.00 -17.36
C SER A 100 8.92 14.65 -15.94
N ASN A 101 7.96 14.36 -15.07
CA ASN A 101 8.15 14.21 -13.63
C ASN A 101 8.02 12.75 -13.20
N SER A 102 8.77 12.34 -12.17
CA SER A 102 8.69 10.99 -11.61
C SER A 102 7.36 10.76 -10.89
N LEU A 103 7.00 9.50 -10.66
CA LEU A 103 5.78 9.16 -9.91
C LEU A 103 5.82 9.69 -8.48
N SER A 104 7.02 9.80 -7.90
CA SER A 104 7.25 10.39 -6.57
C SER A 104 6.99 11.91 -6.54
N GLU A 105 7.10 12.59 -7.67
CA GLU A 105 6.76 14.02 -7.81
C GLU A 105 5.29 14.23 -8.16
N ARG A 106 4.70 13.26 -8.87
CA ARG A 106 3.28 13.26 -9.25
C ARG A 106 2.36 12.92 -8.08
N TYR A 107 2.77 12.02 -7.20
CA TYR A 107 2.04 11.64 -6.00
C TYR A 107 2.78 12.04 -4.75
N SER A 108 2.07 12.66 -3.82
CA SER A 108 2.59 12.81 -2.46
C SER A 108 2.32 11.57 -1.63
N PHE A 109 3.37 10.99 -1.05
CA PHE A 109 3.24 9.83 -0.17
C PHE A 109 3.07 10.30 1.28
N LEU A 110 1.82 10.26 1.75
CA LEU A 110 1.33 10.96 2.94
C LEU A 110 2.21 10.77 4.20
N GLU A 111 2.53 9.53 4.54
CA GLU A 111 3.22 9.16 5.78
C GLU A 111 4.71 8.89 5.62
N LEU A 112 5.29 9.21 4.46
CA LEU A 112 6.68 8.83 4.14
C LEU A 112 7.70 9.41 5.14
N GLY A 113 7.56 10.68 5.51
CA GLY A 113 8.41 11.33 6.51
C GLY A 113 8.22 10.77 7.93
N CYS A 114 7.11 10.08 8.18
CA CYS A 114 6.87 9.39 9.45
C CYS A 114 7.67 8.09 9.53
N ILE A 115 7.83 7.40 8.40
CA ILE A 115 8.43 6.07 8.32
C ILE A 115 9.93 6.15 8.06
N TRP A 116 10.37 7.12 7.25
CA TRP A 116 11.77 7.33 6.94
C TRP A 116 12.18 8.78 7.23
N LYS A 117 12.78 8.97 8.41
CA LYS A 117 13.30 10.27 8.87
C LYS A 117 14.31 10.91 7.91
N ALA A 118 15.11 10.09 7.21
CA ALA A 118 16.12 10.53 6.26
C ALA A 118 15.56 10.92 4.88
N TRP A 119 14.31 10.58 4.56
CA TRP A 119 13.76 10.68 3.20
C TRP A 119 13.07 12.00 2.87
N ASN A 120 13.53 13.10 3.49
CA ASN A 120 13.36 14.50 3.06
C ASN A 120 12.37 15.35 3.89
N PRO A 121 12.81 16.52 4.45
CA PRO A 121 11.93 17.55 5.02
C PRO A 121 11.01 18.26 4.01
N MET A 122 11.15 18.01 2.70
CA MET A 122 10.35 18.66 1.64
C MET A 122 8.90 18.14 1.52
N TYR A 123 8.59 16.97 2.10
CA TYR A 123 7.25 16.38 2.15
C TYR A 123 6.63 16.46 3.53
N SER A 124 6.72 17.63 4.16
CA SER A 124 5.84 17.93 5.29
C SER A 124 4.38 17.89 4.81
N LEU A 125 3.45 17.53 5.68
CA LEU A 125 2.01 17.66 5.39
C LEU A 125 1.64 19.09 4.94
N SER A 126 2.41 20.10 5.36
CA SER A 126 2.25 21.48 4.90
C SER A 126 2.56 21.69 3.39
N SER A 127 3.38 20.83 2.79
CA SER A 127 3.67 20.86 1.35
C SER A 127 2.47 20.38 0.53
N LEU A 128 1.66 19.44 1.04
CA LEU A 128 0.43 18.98 0.40
C LEU A 128 -0.57 20.12 0.19
N GLU A 129 -0.60 21.10 1.10
CA GLU A 129 -1.51 22.24 0.98
C GLU A 129 -1.15 23.18 -0.17
N LYS A 130 0.11 23.18 -0.60
CA LYS A 130 0.59 24.04 -1.69
C LYS A 130 0.42 23.42 -3.09
N ILE A 131 0.04 22.14 -3.17
CA ILE A 131 -0.13 21.44 -4.44
C ILE A 131 -1.39 21.95 -5.14
N SER A 132 -1.25 22.25 -6.44
CA SER A 132 -2.36 22.62 -7.33
C SER A 132 -3.41 21.52 -7.39
N LYS A 133 -4.66 21.92 -7.60
CA LYS A 133 -5.78 21.00 -7.74
C LYS A 133 -5.80 20.29 -9.11
N PRO A 134 -6.18 19.00 -9.19
CA PRO A 134 -6.43 18.06 -8.08
C PRO A 134 -5.12 17.51 -7.48
N ARG A 135 -5.11 17.19 -6.18
CA ARG A 135 -3.95 16.52 -5.54
C ARG A 135 -4.02 15.01 -5.75
N PHE A 136 -2.89 14.39 -6.08
CA PHE A 136 -2.74 12.95 -6.13
C PHE A 136 -1.96 12.47 -4.92
N ILE A 137 -2.59 11.63 -4.09
CA ILE A 137 -2.06 11.22 -2.79
C ILE A 137 -1.96 9.70 -2.75
N LYS A 138 -0.80 9.22 -2.33
CA LYS A 138 -0.54 7.80 -2.08
C LYS A 138 -0.47 7.60 -0.58
N SER A 139 -1.08 6.53 -0.06
CA SER A 139 -0.86 6.11 1.32
C SER A 139 -1.00 4.59 1.47
N HIS A 140 -0.33 4.07 2.49
CA HIS A 140 -0.45 2.71 2.99
C HIS A 140 -1.06 2.68 4.40
N LEU A 141 -1.52 3.81 4.93
CA LEU A 141 -2.25 3.84 6.19
C LEU A 141 -3.57 3.07 6.08
N ALA A 142 -3.90 2.35 7.15
CA ALA A 142 -5.22 1.77 7.30
C ALA A 142 -6.30 2.85 7.37
N ALA A 143 -7.53 2.50 7.01
CA ALA A 143 -8.66 3.43 6.96
C ALA A 143 -8.81 4.27 8.25
N SER A 144 -8.67 3.64 9.42
CA SER A 144 -8.85 4.34 10.70
C SER A 144 -7.75 5.37 11.02
N LEU A 145 -6.60 5.31 10.33
CA LEU A 145 -5.47 6.23 10.51
C LEU A 145 -5.37 7.32 9.44
N LEU A 146 -6.26 7.31 8.43
CA LEU A 146 -6.34 8.37 7.42
C LEU A 146 -6.91 9.68 8.01
N PRO A 147 -6.75 10.83 7.32
CA PRO A 147 -7.34 12.09 7.75
C PRO A 147 -8.84 11.96 7.98
N ARG A 148 -9.36 12.51 9.09
CA ARG A 148 -10.78 12.34 9.45
C ARG A 148 -11.73 12.86 8.38
N GLN A 149 -11.36 13.96 7.72
CA GLN A 149 -12.15 14.58 6.67
C GLN A 149 -12.29 13.71 5.42
N ILE A 150 -11.47 12.67 5.22
CA ILE A 150 -11.60 11.78 4.05
C ILE A 150 -12.97 11.08 4.01
N TRP A 151 -13.56 10.86 5.19
CA TRP A 151 -14.84 10.17 5.33
C TRP A 151 -16.05 11.10 5.20
N THR A 152 -15.85 12.41 5.40
CA THR A 152 -16.91 13.42 5.27
C THR A 152 -16.90 14.11 3.92
N GLU A 153 -15.72 14.47 3.41
CA GLU A 153 -15.54 15.13 2.11
C GLU A 153 -15.71 14.17 0.93
N LYS A 154 -15.54 12.86 1.19
CA LYS A 154 -15.71 11.78 0.21
C LYS A 154 -14.95 12.01 -1.13
N PRO A 155 -13.63 12.28 -1.11
CA PRO A 155 -12.84 12.33 -2.34
C PRO A 155 -12.79 10.97 -3.03
N LYS A 156 -12.31 10.92 -4.27
CA LYS A 156 -12.15 9.64 -4.97
C LYS A 156 -11.00 8.84 -4.35
N ILE A 157 -11.30 7.60 -3.94
CA ILE A 157 -10.39 6.64 -3.35
C ILE A 157 -10.30 5.43 -4.28
N VAL A 158 -9.09 5.05 -4.67
CA VAL A 158 -8.80 3.79 -5.35
C VAL A 158 -7.99 2.92 -4.40
N TYR A 159 -8.60 1.86 -3.88
CA TYR A 159 -7.94 0.89 -3.02
C TYR A 159 -7.55 -0.35 -3.83
N VAL A 160 -6.29 -0.76 -3.78
CA VAL A 160 -5.83 -2.00 -4.44
C VAL A 160 -5.35 -3.02 -3.42
N THR A 161 -5.87 -4.24 -3.52
CA THR A 161 -5.44 -5.40 -2.73
C THR A 161 -4.79 -6.46 -3.60
N ARG A 162 -4.21 -7.47 -2.95
CA ARG A 162 -3.57 -8.64 -3.57
C ARG A 162 -3.71 -9.83 -2.64
N ASN A 163 -3.60 -11.04 -3.17
CA ASN A 163 -3.52 -12.21 -2.31
C ASN A 163 -2.37 -12.11 -1.29
N ALA A 164 -2.62 -12.60 -0.09
CA ALA A 164 -1.72 -12.39 1.04
C ALA A 164 -0.34 -13.03 0.82
N LYS A 165 -0.28 -14.21 0.19
CA LYS A 165 0.97 -14.96 0.01
C LYS A 165 1.93 -14.22 -0.94
N ASP A 166 1.47 -13.79 -2.12
CA ASP A 166 2.30 -12.99 -3.01
C ASP A 166 2.62 -11.60 -2.44
N MET A 167 1.68 -11.00 -1.69
CA MET A 167 1.94 -9.76 -0.97
C MET A 167 3.11 -9.96 0.00
N ILE A 168 3.08 -10.98 0.85
CA ILE A 168 4.12 -11.32 1.82
C ILE A 168 5.46 -11.57 1.11
N THR A 169 5.47 -12.38 0.03
CA THR A 169 6.68 -12.61 -0.78
C THR A 169 7.24 -11.30 -1.31
N SER A 170 6.41 -10.45 -1.91
CA SER A 170 6.89 -9.17 -2.42
C SER A 170 7.34 -8.21 -1.32
N TYR A 171 6.78 -8.33 -0.12
CA TYR A 171 7.10 -7.48 1.01
C TYR A 171 8.41 -7.89 1.68
N TYR A 172 8.69 -9.19 1.78
CA TYR A 172 9.99 -9.70 2.21
C TYR A 172 11.13 -9.13 1.38
N HIS A 173 11.08 -9.23 0.04
CA HIS A 173 12.12 -8.66 -0.82
C HIS A 173 12.25 -7.14 -0.69
N HIS A 174 11.13 -6.44 -0.48
CA HIS A 174 11.17 -4.99 -0.24
C HIS A 174 11.88 -4.67 1.08
N TRP A 175 11.57 -5.38 2.16
CA TRP A 175 12.20 -5.17 3.47
C TRP A 175 13.65 -5.58 3.51
N LYS A 176 14.01 -6.68 2.86
CA LYS A 176 15.37 -7.17 2.77
C LYS A 176 16.32 -6.16 2.13
N ASN A 177 15.84 -5.35 1.19
CA ASN A 177 16.68 -4.43 0.42
C ASN A 177 16.48 -2.96 0.77
N ILE A 178 15.26 -2.55 1.11
CA ILE A 178 14.98 -1.16 1.44
C ILE A 178 15.12 -0.98 2.95
N PRO A 179 14.10 -1.08 3.84
CA PRO A 179 14.29 -0.88 5.29
C PRO A 179 15.47 -1.62 5.94
N GLY A 180 15.94 -2.73 5.35
CA GLY A 180 17.04 -3.53 5.87
C GLY A 180 16.52 -4.55 6.85
N PHE A 181 16.18 -5.73 6.33
CA PHE A 181 15.84 -6.90 7.14
C PHE A 181 16.87 -7.99 6.88
N SER A 182 17.52 -8.45 7.95
CA SER A 182 18.60 -9.44 7.87
C SER A 182 18.17 -10.88 8.20
N GLY A 183 16.88 -11.10 8.49
CA GLY A 183 16.34 -12.43 8.78
C GLY A 183 16.00 -13.25 7.53
N SER A 184 15.62 -14.51 7.77
CA SER A 184 15.17 -15.44 6.73
C SER A 184 13.76 -15.09 6.22
N PHE A 185 13.32 -15.74 5.14
CA PHE A 185 11.96 -15.54 4.66
C PHE A 185 10.91 -16.09 5.65
N ASP A 186 11.16 -17.25 6.26
CA ASP A 186 10.27 -17.81 7.28
C ASP A 186 10.16 -16.89 8.51
N GLU A 187 11.27 -16.28 8.94
CA GLU A 187 11.27 -15.27 10.01
C GLU A 187 10.48 -14.01 9.64
N PHE A 188 10.46 -13.63 8.35
CA PHE A 188 9.62 -12.54 7.89
C PHE A 188 8.14 -12.91 7.89
N VAL A 189 7.81 -14.16 7.55
CA VAL A 189 6.43 -14.69 7.68
C VAL A 189 5.98 -14.61 9.14
N ASP A 190 6.83 -14.99 10.10
CA ASP A 190 6.53 -14.83 11.53
C ASP A 190 6.25 -13.38 11.93
N LEU A 191 7.06 -12.43 11.43
CA LEU A 191 6.84 -11.01 11.70
C LEU A 191 5.50 -10.49 11.13
N ILE A 192 5.04 -11.02 9.99
CA ILE A 192 3.71 -10.70 9.45
C ILE A 192 2.60 -11.29 10.34
N ILE A 193 2.74 -12.56 10.74
CA ILE A 193 1.77 -13.28 11.57
C ILE A 193 1.59 -12.61 12.94
N ASP A 194 2.69 -12.13 13.52
CA ASP A 194 2.74 -11.42 14.81
C ASP A 194 2.32 -9.94 14.74
N ASP A 195 1.98 -9.44 13.55
CA ASP A 195 1.70 -8.04 13.27
C ASP A 195 2.85 -7.11 13.74
N ARG A 196 4.10 -7.46 13.39
CA ARG A 196 5.34 -6.76 13.76
C ARG A 196 6.11 -6.21 12.55
N ILE A 197 5.41 -6.01 11.45
CA ILE A 197 5.88 -5.32 10.24
C ILE A 197 5.03 -4.07 10.02
N ASN A 198 5.61 -3.00 9.46
CA ASN A 198 4.85 -1.77 9.25
C ASN A 198 3.48 -2.02 8.60
N TYR A 199 2.49 -1.24 9.03
CA TYR A 199 1.11 -1.26 8.54
C TYR A 199 0.29 -2.52 8.89
N THR A 200 0.89 -3.57 9.47
CA THR A 200 0.13 -4.72 10.00
C THR A 200 -0.73 -4.29 11.19
N PRO A 201 -1.91 -4.89 11.42
CA PRO A 201 -2.38 -6.16 10.86
C PRO A 201 -3.07 -6.06 9.48
N PHE A 202 -2.77 -7.01 8.59
CA PHE A 202 -3.21 -7.01 7.17
C PHE A 202 -4.71 -7.25 6.97
N ASP A 203 -5.28 -8.18 7.74
CA ASP A 203 -6.70 -8.55 7.73
C ASP A 203 -7.62 -7.32 7.88
N SER A 204 -7.49 -6.58 8.99
CA SER A 204 -8.30 -5.40 9.28
C SER A 204 -8.04 -4.26 8.29
N HIS A 205 -6.82 -4.17 7.76
CA HIS A 205 -6.46 -3.18 6.75
C HIS A 205 -7.31 -3.39 5.49
N VAL A 206 -7.37 -4.61 4.96
CA VAL A 206 -8.17 -4.91 3.76
C VAL A 206 -9.67 -4.89 4.09
N MET A 207 -10.07 -5.40 5.26
CA MET A 207 -11.47 -5.54 5.66
C MET A 207 -12.23 -4.21 5.64
N ASN A 208 -11.64 -3.16 6.23
CA ASN A 208 -12.29 -1.85 6.28
C ASN A 208 -12.59 -1.30 4.87
N PHE A 209 -11.63 -1.38 3.94
CA PHE A 209 -11.86 -0.95 2.56
C PHE A 209 -12.80 -1.87 1.78
N TRP A 210 -12.81 -3.17 2.10
CA TRP A 210 -13.74 -4.11 1.51
C TRP A 210 -15.19 -3.78 1.88
N HIS A 211 -15.49 -3.47 3.14
CA HIS A 211 -16.85 -3.08 3.52
C HIS A 211 -17.28 -1.75 2.89
N MET A 212 -16.33 -0.84 2.64
CA MET A 212 -16.57 0.43 1.93
C MET A 212 -16.58 0.31 0.40
N ARG A 213 -16.35 -0.87 -0.19
CA ARG A 213 -16.16 -1.04 -1.64
C ARG A 213 -17.34 -0.60 -2.52
N ASN A 214 -18.53 -0.50 -1.94
CA ASN A 214 -19.76 -0.10 -2.62
C ASN A 214 -20.08 1.40 -2.42
N GLU A 215 -19.28 2.14 -1.64
CA GLU A 215 -19.41 3.60 -1.56
C GLU A 215 -19.08 4.22 -2.93
N PRO A 216 -19.83 5.26 -3.36
CA PRO A 216 -19.70 5.82 -4.70
C PRO A 216 -18.33 6.48 -4.96
N ASN A 217 -17.60 6.86 -3.91
CA ASN A 217 -16.28 7.45 -3.99
C ASN A 217 -15.14 6.44 -3.75
N VAL A 218 -15.43 5.14 -3.66
CA VAL A 218 -14.44 4.08 -3.46
C VAL A 218 -14.43 3.11 -4.63
N LEU A 219 -13.28 2.96 -5.27
CA LEU A 219 -13.00 1.93 -6.26
C LEU A 219 -12.09 0.88 -5.64
N PHE A 220 -12.63 -0.33 -5.42
CA PHE A 220 -11.85 -1.47 -4.97
C PHE A 220 -11.31 -2.26 -6.18
N LEU A 221 -9.99 -2.46 -6.21
CA LEU A 221 -9.25 -3.19 -7.23
C LEU A 221 -8.51 -4.38 -6.63
N VAL A 222 -8.33 -5.41 -7.45
CA VAL A 222 -7.60 -6.63 -7.11
C VAL A 222 -6.45 -6.80 -8.10
N TYR A 223 -5.22 -6.94 -7.60
CA TYR A 223 -4.02 -7.09 -8.44
C TYR A 223 -4.14 -8.25 -9.43
N GLU A 224 -4.75 -9.35 -9.00
CA GLU A 224 -4.98 -10.55 -9.82
C GLU A 224 -5.92 -10.25 -10.99
N GLU A 225 -6.97 -9.46 -10.79
CA GLU A 225 -7.88 -9.03 -11.86
C GLU A 225 -7.17 -8.11 -12.86
N MET A 226 -6.29 -7.24 -12.37
CA MET A 226 -5.45 -6.39 -13.23
C MET A 226 -4.52 -7.22 -14.12
N GLN A 227 -3.94 -8.30 -13.58
CA GLN A 227 -3.11 -9.24 -14.35
C GLN A 227 -3.94 -10.05 -15.34
N GLN A 228 -5.15 -10.44 -14.97
CA GLN A 228 -6.03 -11.25 -15.81
C GLN A 228 -6.60 -10.46 -17.00
N ASN A 229 -7.07 -9.23 -16.78
CA ASN A 229 -7.66 -8.41 -17.83
C ASN A 229 -7.50 -6.90 -17.53
N LEU A 230 -6.31 -6.39 -17.79
CA LEU A 230 -5.99 -4.99 -17.58
C LEU A 230 -6.90 -4.02 -18.37
N PRO A 231 -7.24 -4.24 -19.66
CA PRO A 231 -8.17 -3.39 -20.40
C PRO A 231 -9.51 -3.18 -19.69
N LYS A 232 -10.12 -4.24 -19.15
CA LYS A 232 -11.38 -4.16 -18.40
C LYS A 232 -11.23 -3.34 -17.12
N VAL A 233 -10.10 -3.50 -16.41
CA VAL A 233 -9.84 -2.72 -15.19
C VAL A 233 -9.59 -1.25 -15.51
N ILE A 234 -8.91 -0.95 -16.61
CA ILE A 234 -8.73 0.43 -17.10
C ILE A 234 -10.09 1.07 -17.42
N GLU A 235 -10.95 0.37 -18.16
CA GLU A 235 -12.29 0.86 -18.50
C GLU A 235 -13.13 1.15 -17.25
N LYS A 236 -13.14 0.22 -16.28
CA LYS A 236 -13.79 0.39 -14.97
C LYS A 236 -13.25 1.62 -14.23
N THR A 237 -11.92 1.78 -14.23
CA THR A 237 -11.24 2.89 -13.55
C THR A 237 -11.57 4.23 -14.23
N ALA A 238 -11.57 4.29 -15.56
CA ALA A 238 -11.93 5.48 -16.32
C ALA A 238 -13.37 5.92 -16.01
N HIS A 239 -14.33 4.98 -16.04
CA HIS A 239 -15.72 5.25 -15.66
C HIS A 239 -15.83 5.78 -14.23
N PHE A 240 -15.13 5.19 -13.26
CA PHE A 240 -15.08 5.70 -11.89
C PHE A 240 -14.59 7.14 -11.81
N PHE A 241 -13.63 7.53 -12.66
CA PHE A 241 -13.16 8.92 -12.78
C PHE A 241 -14.08 9.84 -13.60
N GLY A 242 -15.18 9.33 -14.17
CA GLY A 242 -16.07 10.09 -15.05
C GLY A 242 -15.45 10.37 -16.43
N LYS A 243 -14.49 9.53 -16.84
CA LYS A 243 -13.81 9.59 -18.13
C LYS A 243 -14.33 8.48 -19.03
N THR A 244 -14.40 8.76 -20.33
CA THR A 244 -14.70 7.76 -21.36
C THR A 244 -13.47 7.64 -22.25
N LEU A 245 -12.93 6.44 -22.37
CA LEU A 245 -11.79 6.14 -23.24
C LEU A 245 -12.26 5.32 -24.43
N THR A 246 -11.69 5.56 -25.60
CA THR A 246 -11.89 4.69 -26.76
C THR A 246 -11.23 3.34 -26.51
N LYS A 247 -11.62 2.33 -27.29
CA LYS A 247 -11.01 1.01 -27.26
C LYS A 247 -9.48 1.11 -27.44
N ASP A 248 -9.02 1.87 -28.43
CA ASP A 248 -7.59 2.05 -28.72
C ASP A 248 -6.86 2.72 -27.55
N GLN A 249 -7.44 3.77 -26.96
CA GLN A 249 -6.88 4.41 -25.76
C GLN A 249 -6.73 3.46 -24.58
N ILE A 250 -7.68 2.55 -24.39
CA ILE A 250 -7.62 1.51 -23.34
C ILE A 250 -6.46 0.55 -23.62
N TYR A 251 -6.30 0.09 -24.87
CA TYR A 251 -5.20 -0.82 -25.23
C TYR A 251 -3.83 -0.14 -25.18
N ASP A 252 -3.73 1.12 -25.60
CA ASP A 252 -2.51 1.92 -25.51
C ASP A 252 -2.08 2.11 -24.05
N LEU A 253 -3.03 2.44 -23.17
CA LEU A 253 -2.76 2.52 -21.73
C LEU A 253 -2.39 1.15 -21.16
N ALA A 254 -3.05 0.06 -21.58
CA ALA A 254 -2.71 -1.28 -21.12
C ALA A 254 -1.28 -1.68 -21.51
N ASP A 255 -0.86 -1.34 -22.72
CA ASP A 255 0.49 -1.56 -23.22
C ASP A 255 1.52 -0.70 -22.46
N HIS A 256 1.25 0.60 -22.26
CA HIS A 256 2.06 1.49 -21.40
C HIS A 256 2.27 0.93 -19.99
N LEU A 257 1.22 0.35 -19.42
CA LEU A 257 1.20 -0.25 -18.09
C LEU A 257 1.72 -1.69 -18.06
N SER A 258 2.18 -2.25 -19.18
CA SER A 258 2.76 -3.60 -19.21
C SER A 258 4.00 -3.70 -18.32
N PHE A 259 4.24 -4.89 -17.76
CA PHE A 259 5.37 -5.11 -16.85
C PHE A 259 6.71 -4.62 -17.44
N ASN A 260 6.97 -4.96 -18.70
CA ASN A 260 8.23 -4.60 -19.35
C ASN A 260 8.39 -3.08 -19.49
N LYS A 261 7.34 -2.36 -19.89
CA LYS A 261 7.40 -0.90 -20.01
C LYS A 261 7.53 -0.24 -18.64
N MET A 262 6.74 -0.65 -17.66
CA MET A 262 6.82 -0.15 -16.29
C MET A 262 8.21 -0.39 -15.68
N ALA A 263 8.75 -1.61 -15.78
CA ALA A 263 10.05 -1.97 -15.20
C ALA A 263 11.22 -1.15 -15.78
N ASN A 264 11.13 -0.76 -17.05
CA ASN A 264 12.17 0.02 -17.73
C ASN A 264 11.87 1.53 -17.79
N ASN A 265 10.73 1.98 -17.26
CA ASN A 265 10.36 3.39 -17.26
C ASN A 265 10.96 4.10 -16.03
N PRO A 266 11.94 5.02 -16.20
CA PRO A 266 12.60 5.71 -15.10
C PRO A 266 11.65 6.58 -14.27
N ALA A 267 10.50 6.98 -14.82
CA ALA A 267 9.52 7.77 -14.08
C ALA A 267 8.72 6.95 -13.05
N VAL A 268 8.75 5.62 -13.09
CA VAL A 268 7.93 4.77 -12.21
C VAL A 268 8.68 3.59 -11.58
N ASN A 269 9.87 3.25 -12.07
CA ASN A 269 10.62 2.08 -11.59
C ASN A 269 11.45 2.35 -10.32
N PHE A 270 11.51 3.60 -9.85
CA PHE A 270 12.22 4.04 -8.64
C PHE A 270 13.74 3.80 -8.65
N GLU A 271 14.36 3.43 -9.79
CA GLU A 271 15.79 3.08 -9.82
C GLU A 271 16.69 4.29 -9.51
N GLN A 272 16.28 5.51 -9.90
CA GLN A 272 17.00 6.74 -9.59
C GLN A 272 16.91 7.07 -8.09
N GLU A 273 15.72 7.00 -7.51
CA GLU A 273 15.50 7.19 -6.08
C GLU A 273 16.25 6.16 -5.23
N LEU A 274 16.25 4.88 -5.63
CA LEU A 274 17.01 3.82 -4.98
C LEU A 274 18.52 4.07 -5.09
N SER A 275 19.00 4.52 -6.25
CA SER A 275 20.42 4.85 -6.45
C SER A 275 20.87 6.02 -5.56
N ARG A 276 20.02 7.05 -5.45
CA ARG A 276 20.24 8.17 -4.53
C ARG A 276 20.27 7.70 -3.08
N LEU A 277 19.29 6.90 -2.67
CA LEU A 277 19.22 6.27 -1.35
C LEU A 277 20.48 5.50 -0.99
N ARG A 278 20.96 4.65 -1.91
CA ARG A 278 22.20 3.89 -1.77
C ARG A 278 23.39 4.79 -1.48
N LYS A 279 23.54 5.87 -2.26
CA LYS A 279 24.66 6.80 -2.16
C LYS A 279 24.62 7.65 -0.90
N GLU A 280 23.46 8.25 -0.59
CA GLU A 280 23.30 9.21 0.50
C GLU A 280 23.30 8.54 1.88
N ASN A 281 22.72 7.34 1.99
CA ASN A 281 22.59 6.63 3.27
C ASN A 281 23.59 5.47 3.45
N LYS A 282 24.60 5.36 2.57
CA LYS A 282 25.61 4.28 2.56
C LYS A 282 24.97 2.87 2.61
N MET A 283 23.84 2.69 1.95
CA MET A 283 23.09 1.43 1.99
C MET A 283 23.67 0.39 1.04
N SER A 284 23.84 -0.84 1.52
CA SER A 284 23.99 -2.02 0.69
C SER A 284 22.67 -2.78 0.62
N PHE A 285 22.20 -3.11 -0.57
CA PHE A 285 21.10 -4.07 -0.73
C PHE A 285 21.61 -5.48 -0.43
N ASN A 286 20.80 -6.26 0.28
CA ASN A 286 21.13 -7.64 0.59
C ASN A 286 21.05 -8.55 -0.65
N GLU A 287 20.33 -8.14 -1.69
CA GLU A 287 20.24 -8.82 -2.98
C GLU A 287 20.91 -7.97 -4.08
N LYS A 288 21.87 -8.58 -4.80
CA LYS A 288 22.69 -7.88 -5.81
C LYS A 288 21.86 -7.30 -6.96
N ASP A 289 20.81 -7.99 -7.37
CA ASP A 289 19.97 -7.64 -8.53
C ASP A 289 18.56 -7.17 -8.13
N TYR A 290 18.40 -6.64 -6.91
CA TYR A 290 17.10 -6.13 -6.47
C TYR A 290 16.62 -4.98 -7.36
N ARG A 291 15.38 -5.11 -7.84
CA ARG A 291 14.61 -4.07 -8.52
C ARG A 291 13.30 -3.82 -7.79
N PHE A 292 12.85 -2.56 -7.78
CA PHE A 292 11.58 -2.20 -7.14
C PHE A 292 10.38 -2.87 -7.83
N ILE A 293 10.37 -2.85 -9.17
CA ILE A 293 9.47 -3.63 -10.01
C ILE A 293 10.15 -4.98 -10.32
N ARG A 294 9.78 -6.01 -9.55
CA ARG A 294 10.54 -7.28 -9.46
C ARG A 294 10.14 -8.35 -10.49
N LYS A 295 9.01 -9.03 -10.27
CA LYS A 295 8.52 -10.14 -11.12
C LYS A 295 7.20 -9.83 -11.83
N GLY A 296 6.30 -9.07 -11.19
CA GLY A 296 5.00 -8.70 -11.78
C GLY A 296 4.03 -9.86 -11.99
N LYS A 297 4.21 -11.01 -11.35
CA LYS A 297 3.38 -12.22 -11.55
C LYS A 297 2.40 -12.47 -10.40
N VAL A 298 1.31 -13.18 -10.70
CA VAL A 298 0.45 -13.84 -9.70
C VAL A 298 1.00 -15.23 -9.43
N ASN A 299 0.84 -15.74 -8.21
CA ASN A 299 1.30 -17.04 -7.73
C ASN A 299 2.83 -17.20 -7.65
N SER A 300 3.58 -16.10 -7.63
CA SER A 300 5.04 -16.15 -7.45
C SER A 300 5.47 -16.74 -6.11
N PHE A 301 4.60 -16.68 -5.10
CA PHE A 301 4.83 -17.31 -3.81
C PHE A 301 5.09 -18.82 -3.92
N LYS A 302 4.51 -19.51 -4.92
CA LYS A 302 4.70 -20.96 -5.11
C LYS A 302 6.16 -21.34 -5.43
N ASP A 303 6.92 -20.40 -5.99
CA ASP A 303 8.32 -20.59 -6.33
C ASP A 303 9.28 -20.20 -5.19
N GLU A 304 8.80 -19.51 -4.16
CA GLU A 304 9.65 -18.80 -3.18
C GLU A 304 9.32 -19.15 -1.71
N MET A 305 8.09 -19.54 -1.42
CA MET A 305 7.66 -20.03 -0.11
C MET A 305 7.78 -21.56 -0.07
N SER A 306 8.24 -22.09 1.06
CA SER A 306 8.21 -23.53 1.31
C SER A 306 6.75 -23.97 1.57
N PRO A 307 6.44 -25.27 1.42
CA PRO A 307 5.12 -25.79 1.76
C PRO A 307 4.68 -25.43 3.19
N GLU A 308 5.60 -25.50 4.15
CA GLU A 308 5.36 -25.17 5.55
C GLU A 308 5.02 -23.67 5.72
N MET A 309 5.72 -22.78 5.03
CA MET A 309 5.40 -21.34 5.04
C MET A 309 4.01 -21.08 4.44
N ILE A 310 3.63 -21.79 3.37
CA ILE A 310 2.32 -21.64 2.73
C ILE A 310 1.22 -22.10 3.69
N GLU A 311 1.39 -23.26 4.32
CA GLU A 311 0.46 -23.80 5.32
C GLU A 311 0.31 -22.84 6.51
N LYS A 312 1.43 -22.39 7.08
CA LYS A 312 1.49 -21.41 8.18
C LYS A 312 0.71 -20.13 7.85
N VAL A 313 0.85 -19.59 6.64
CA VAL A 313 0.09 -18.41 6.20
C VAL A 313 -1.39 -18.74 6.01
N ASN A 314 -1.74 -19.90 5.44
CA ASN A 314 -3.14 -20.30 5.28
C ASN A 314 -3.86 -20.47 6.62
N ASP A 315 -3.19 -21.06 7.61
CA ASP A 315 -3.70 -21.23 8.98
C ASP A 315 -3.85 -19.89 9.69
N TRP A 316 -2.84 -19.02 9.59
CA TRP A 316 -2.92 -17.66 10.11
C TRP A 316 -4.10 -16.90 9.52
N LEU A 317 -4.25 -16.86 8.20
CA LEU A 317 -5.38 -16.22 7.54
C LEU A 317 -6.70 -16.84 8.00
N SER A 318 -6.79 -18.17 8.02
CA SER A 318 -8.01 -18.87 8.44
C SER A 318 -8.40 -18.52 9.87
N ASN A 319 -7.44 -18.34 10.77
CA ASN A 319 -7.70 -17.93 12.15
C ASN A 319 -8.08 -16.46 12.24
N ARG A 320 -7.36 -15.55 11.57
CA ARG A 320 -7.67 -14.11 11.58
C ARG A 320 -9.05 -13.81 11.03
N PHE A 321 -9.42 -14.44 9.94
CA PHE A 321 -10.71 -14.20 9.30
C PHE A 321 -11.89 -14.95 9.96
N LYS A 322 -11.67 -15.81 10.98
CA LYS A 322 -12.76 -16.31 11.84
C LYS A 322 -13.31 -15.21 12.76
N ASP A 323 -12.47 -14.25 13.13
CA ASP A 323 -12.83 -13.17 14.05
C ASP A 323 -13.71 -12.10 13.38
N TYR A 324 -13.91 -12.18 12.07
CA TYR A 324 -14.73 -11.25 11.30
C TYR A 324 -15.74 -12.01 10.44
N GLU A 325 -16.89 -11.38 10.18
CA GLU A 325 -17.80 -11.84 9.13
C GLU A 325 -17.22 -11.50 7.76
N ILE A 326 -16.41 -12.40 7.20
CA ILE A 326 -15.81 -12.21 5.88
C ILE A 326 -16.75 -12.64 4.75
N ASP A 327 -16.92 -11.75 3.78
CA ASP A 327 -17.54 -12.06 2.50
C ASP A 327 -16.74 -13.14 1.75
N SER A 328 -17.43 -14.15 1.20
CA SER A 328 -16.80 -15.23 0.45
C SER A 328 -15.90 -14.74 -0.69
N ASP A 329 -16.21 -13.60 -1.31
CA ASP A 329 -15.39 -13.05 -2.38
C ASP A 329 -14.08 -12.44 -1.85
N LEU A 330 -14.12 -11.71 -0.73
CA LEU A 330 -12.88 -11.24 -0.10
C LEU A 330 -11.99 -12.42 0.29
N ARG A 331 -12.60 -13.49 0.80
CA ARG A 331 -11.86 -14.71 1.15
C ARG A 331 -11.15 -15.26 -0.08
N LYS A 332 -11.84 -15.42 -1.21
CA LYS A 332 -11.23 -15.90 -2.45
C LYS A 332 -10.07 -15.03 -2.91
N ILE A 333 -10.16 -13.70 -2.75
CA ILE A 333 -9.07 -12.76 -3.09
C ILE A 333 -7.87 -13.01 -2.19
N VAL A 334 -8.07 -12.95 -0.89
CA VAL A 334 -6.96 -12.95 0.09
C VAL A 334 -6.26 -14.31 0.15
N PHE A 335 -7.02 -15.39 0.07
CA PHE A 335 -6.51 -16.76 0.08
C PHE A 335 -6.01 -17.23 -1.28
N ASN A 336 -6.37 -16.51 -2.35
CA ASN A 336 -6.14 -16.87 -3.75
C ASN A 336 -6.85 -18.17 -4.16
N GLU A 337 -8.15 -18.26 -3.85
CA GLU A 337 -9.01 -19.42 -4.17
C GLU A 337 -9.69 -19.29 -5.55
N TYR A 338 -9.42 -18.21 -6.31
CA TYR A 338 -9.93 -18.04 -7.69
C TYR A 338 -9.22 -18.90 -8.74
N VAL A 339 -8.08 -19.49 -8.37
CA VAL A 339 -7.19 -20.19 -9.29
C VAL A 339 -7.13 -21.66 -8.88
N ASN A 340 -8.19 -22.40 -9.20
CA ASN A 340 -8.16 -23.86 -9.31
C ASN A 340 -8.30 -24.25 -10.78
#